data_AF-M8BS18-F1
#
_entry.id   AF-M8BS18-F1
#
_cell.length_a   1.000
_cell.length_b   1.000
_cell.length_c   1.000
_cell.angle_alpha   90.00
_cell.angle_beta   90.00
_cell.angle_gamma   90.00
#
_symmetry.space_group_name_H-M   'P 1'
#
loop_
_entity.id
_entity.type
_entity.pdbx_description
1 polymer ?
#
loop_
_entity_poly.entity_id
_entity_poly.type
_entity_poly.pdbx_seq_one_letter_code
_entity_poly.pdbx_strand_id
1 'polypeptide(L)'
;MNRWLGGLVGSSLLVGGGLSGFGHCAVSCTGEGEAIIRSPLARDVAAVMEYRGLPLQEAVDFCVKERLDEGFAGLIAVSGTGEVAYGFNCTGMFRGCATQDGFMEVGIWE
;
A
#
# COMPACT_ATOMS: atom_id res chain seq x y z
N MET A 1 7.87 -19.48 13.64
CA MET A 1 7.92 -20.32 12.42
C MET A 1 6.61 -20.15 11.70
N ASN A 2 6.64 -19.43 10.58
CA ASN A 2 5.45 -19.12 9.80
C ASN A 2 5.08 -20.41 9.06
N ARG A 3 3.98 -21.06 9.45
CA ARG A 3 3.56 -22.34 8.86
C ARG A 3 2.64 -22.04 7.68
N TRP A 4 3.20 -22.02 6.48
CA TRP A 4 2.43 -21.92 5.24
C TRP A 4 1.96 -23.30 4.79
N LEU A 5 0.73 -23.40 4.31
CA LEU A 5 0.23 -24.61 3.65
C LEU A 5 0.79 -24.66 2.22
N GLY A 6 1.20 -25.85 1.77
CA GLY A 6 1.68 -26.03 0.40
C GLY A 6 0.60 -25.63 -0.61
N GLY A 7 0.94 -24.73 -1.53
CA GLY A 7 0.02 -24.20 -2.54
C GLY A 7 -0.69 -22.88 -2.17
N LEU A 8 -0.47 -22.34 -0.98
CA LEU A 8 -1.02 -21.02 -0.60
C LEU A 8 -0.28 -19.90 -1.36
N VAL A 9 -1.05 -18.99 -1.95
CA VAL A 9 -0.53 -17.80 -2.66
C VAL A 9 -1.01 -16.55 -1.93
N GLY A 10 -0.07 -15.73 -1.49
CA GLY A 10 -0.35 -14.45 -0.82
C GLY A 10 -0.58 -13.29 -1.78
N SER A 11 -0.93 -12.12 -1.22
CA SER A 11 -1.23 -10.91 -1.99
C SER A 11 -0.06 -10.38 -2.82
N SER A 12 1.18 -10.66 -2.41
CA SER A 12 2.40 -10.09 -3.00
C SER A 12 2.65 -10.43 -4.47
N LEU A 13 1.97 -11.44 -5.05
CA LEU A 13 2.10 -11.75 -6.49
C LEU A 13 0.82 -11.43 -7.28
N LEU A 14 -0.21 -10.91 -6.61
CA LEU A 14 -1.50 -10.62 -7.21
C LEU A 14 -1.56 -9.15 -7.63
N VAL A 15 -1.71 -8.93 -8.94
CA VAL A 15 -1.93 -7.60 -9.52
C VAL A 15 -3.23 -7.02 -8.99
N GLY A 16 -3.18 -5.79 -8.49
CA GLY A 16 -4.27 -5.11 -7.81
C GLY A 16 -4.44 -5.50 -6.33
N GLY A 17 -3.86 -6.62 -5.89
CA GLY A 17 -3.77 -7.01 -4.49
C GLY A 17 -2.56 -6.37 -3.82
N GLY A 18 -1.41 -7.05 -3.88
CA GLY A 18 -0.16 -6.59 -3.25
C GLY A 18 0.71 -5.70 -4.12
N LEU A 19 0.47 -5.64 -5.44
CA LEU A 19 1.15 -4.71 -6.35
C LEU A 19 0.17 -4.13 -7.36
N SER A 20 0.29 -2.84 -7.63
CA SER A 20 -0.45 -2.16 -8.69
C SER A 20 0.44 -1.11 -9.35
N GLY A 21 0.28 -0.92 -10.66
CA GLY A 21 0.96 0.12 -11.42
C GLY A 21 0.15 0.48 -12.64
N PHE A 22 -0.62 1.56 -12.56
CA PHE A 22 -1.47 2.03 -13.67
C PHE A 22 -1.61 3.54 -13.61
N GLY A 23 -1.16 4.24 -14.67
CA GLY A 23 -1.50 5.62 -15.05
C GLY A 23 -1.20 6.74 -14.04
N HIS A 24 -1.73 6.63 -12.84
CA HIS A 24 -1.74 7.63 -11.77
C HIS A 24 -0.77 7.31 -10.63
N CYS A 25 -0.60 6.03 -10.28
CA CYS A 25 0.32 5.63 -9.21
C CYS A 25 0.84 4.19 -9.35
N ALA A 26 1.95 3.90 -8.67
CA ALA A 26 2.44 2.55 -8.39
C ALA A 26 2.41 2.29 -6.88
N VAL A 27 1.97 1.10 -6.48
CA VAL A 27 1.70 0.73 -5.09
C VAL A 27 2.26 -0.66 -4.80
N SER A 28 2.88 -0.82 -3.63
CA SER A 28 3.29 -2.11 -3.08
C SER A 28 2.78 -2.24 -1.65
N CYS A 29 2.14 -3.37 -1.34
CA CYS A 29 1.56 -3.64 -0.03
C CYS A 29 2.31 -4.76 0.71
N THR A 30 2.27 -4.70 2.02
CA THR A 30 2.81 -5.69 2.96
C THR A 30 1.82 -5.91 4.10
N GLY A 31 1.84 -7.10 4.72
CA GLY A 31 0.96 -7.44 5.84
C GLY A 31 0.24 -8.77 5.63
N GLU A 32 -0.97 -8.86 6.17
CA GLU A 32 -1.82 -10.04 6.05
C GLU A 32 -2.35 -10.18 4.62
N GLY A 33 -1.88 -11.23 3.92
CA GLY A 33 -2.17 -11.42 2.50
C GLY A 33 -3.67 -11.54 2.22
N GLU A 34 -4.40 -12.23 3.08
CA GLU A 34 -5.84 -12.44 2.99
C GLU A 34 -6.61 -11.12 3.10
N ALA A 35 -6.19 -10.20 3.99
CA ALA A 35 -6.80 -8.88 4.13
C ALA A 35 -6.56 -8.02 2.87
N ILE A 36 -5.33 -8.02 2.35
CA ILE A 36 -4.94 -7.29 1.13
C ILE A 36 -5.62 -7.87 -0.13
N ILE A 37 -5.98 -9.16 -0.14
CA ILE A 37 -6.72 -9.76 -1.25
C ILE A 37 -8.21 -9.43 -1.17
N ARG A 38 -8.82 -9.47 0.02
CA ARG A 38 -10.24 -9.16 0.22
C ARG A 38 -10.56 -7.69 -0.07
N SER A 39 -9.71 -6.80 0.41
CA SER A 39 -9.72 -5.37 0.04
C SER A 39 -8.53 -5.15 -0.88
N PRO A 40 -8.70 -5.13 -2.22
CA PRO A 40 -7.60 -5.11 -3.20
C PRO A 40 -6.80 -3.81 -3.09
N LEU A 41 -5.92 -3.78 -2.08
CA LEU A 41 -5.46 -2.55 -1.44
C LEU A 41 -4.65 -1.69 -2.42
N ALA A 42 -3.80 -2.34 -3.22
CA ALA A 42 -3.01 -1.67 -4.23
C ALA A 42 -3.87 -1.08 -5.36
N ARG A 43 -4.96 -1.76 -5.76
CA ARG A 43 -5.88 -1.22 -6.79
C ARG A 43 -6.76 -0.11 -6.23
N ASP A 44 -7.22 -0.24 -4.99
CA ASP A 44 -8.11 0.72 -4.35
C ASP A 44 -7.44 2.08 -4.19
N VAL A 45 -6.15 2.16 -3.88
CA VAL A 45 -5.41 3.44 -3.85
C VAL A 45 -5.49 4.14 -5.21
N ALA A 46 -5.19 3.42 -6.29
CA ALA A 46 -5.28 3.95 -7.64
C ALA A 46 -6.73 4.35 -8.00
N ALA A 47 -7.73 3.57 -7.58
CA ALA A 47 -9.14 3.83 -7.87
C ALA A 47 -9.66 5.06 -7.11
N VAL A 48 -9.21 5.27 -5.88
CA VAL A 48 -9.58 6.43 -5.06
C VAL A 48 -8.98 7.70 -5.66
N MET A 49 -7.72 7.67 -6.11
CA MET A 49 -7.13 8.78 -6.84
C MET A 49 -7.88 9.06 -8.16
N GLU A 50 -8.17 8.01 -8.94
CA GLU A 50 -8.81 8.13 -10.26
C GLU A 50 -10.27 8.61 -10.18
N TYR A 51 -11.08 8.02 -9.30
CA TYR A 51 -12.53 8.24 -9.26
C TYR A 51 -12.98 9.27 -8.22
N ARG A 52 -12.21 9.48 -7.14
CA ARG A 52 -12.52 10.50 -6.12
C ARG A 52 -11.65 11.75 -6.25
N GLY A 53 -10.59 11.71 -7.05
CA GLY A 53 -9.68 12.84 -7.22
C GLY A 53 -8.90 13.19 -5.94
N LEU A 54 -8.76 12.25 -5.01
CA LEU A 54 -8.00 12.49 -3.78
C LEU A 54 -6.49 12.51 -4.08
N PRO A 55 -5.70 13.34 -3.36
CA PRO A 55 -4.26 13.31 -3.46
C PRO A 55 -3.70 11.98 -2.92
N LEU A 56 -2.46 11.66 -3.31
CA LEU A 56 -1.86 10.34 -3.04
C LEU A 56 -1.91 9.97 -1.55
N GLN A 57 -1.47 10.85 -0.65
CA GLN A 57 -1.43 10.56 0.78
C GLN A 57 -2.84 10.35 1.37
N GLU A 58 -3.83 11.15 0.96
CA GLU A 58 -5.22 10.97 1.42
C GLU A 58 -5.83 9.66 0.90
N ALA A 59 -5.49 9.27 -0.34
CA ALA A 59 -5.91 7.99 -0.88
C ALA A 59 -5.31 6.81 -0.12
N VAL A 60 -4.01 6.89 0.23
CA VAL A 60 -3.34 5.90 1.06
C VAL A 60 -3.98 5.78 2.44
N ASP A 61 -4.20 6.92 3.11
CA ASP A 61 -4.82 6.97 4.43
C ASP A 61 -6.23 6.38 4.42
N PHE A 62 -7.06 6.75 3.44
CA PHE A 62 -8.39 6.19 3.27
C PHE A 62 -8.34 4.67 3.07
N CYS A 63 -7.42 4.19 2.22
CA CYS A 63 -7.31 2.76 1.94
C CYS A 63 -6.88 1.95 3.17
N VAL A 64 -5.96 2.47 3.98
CA VAL A 64 -5.42 1.75 5.15
C VAL A 64 -6.34 1.87 6.36
N LYS A 65 -6.95 3.03 6.60
CA LYS A 65 -7.72 3.31 7.83
C LYS A 65 -9.21 2.98 7.69
N GLU A 66 -9.79 3.20 6.51
CA GLU A 66 -11.25 3.12 6.30
C GLU A 66 -11.66 1.92 5.44
N ARG A 67 -10.82 1.50 4.49
CA ARG A 67 -11.17 0.48 3.49
C ARG A 67 -10.65 -0.91 3.81
N LEU A 68 -9.53 -1.01 4.52
CA LEU A 68 -9.01 -2.27 4.97
C LEU A 68 -9.96 -2.83 6.04
N ASP A 69 -10.50 -4.02 5.77
CA ASP A 69 -11.34 -4.73 6.74
C ASP A 69 -10.47 -5.24 7.92
N GLU A 70 -10.95 -6.26 8.64
CA GLU A 70 -10.16 -6.95 9.65
C GLU A 70 -8.81 -7.44 9.07
N GLY A 71 -7.72 -6.87 9.59
CA GLY A 71 -6.35 -7.27 9.30
C GLY A 71 -5.35 -6.13 9.45
N PHE A 72 -4.07 -6.50 9.46
CA PHE A 72 -2.96 -5.55 9.50
C PHE A 72 -2.25 -5.48 8.15
N ALA A 73 -2.14 -4.28 7.61
CA ALA A 73 -1.41 -4.01 6.38
C ALA A 73 -0.71 -2.66 6.40
N GLY A 74 0.31 -2.55 5.56
CA GLY A 74 0.96 -1.31 5.20
C GLY A 74 1.21 -1.28 3.71
N LEU A 75 1.42 -0.09 3.18
CA LEU A 75 1.76 0.10 1.78
C LEU A 75 2.65 1.31 1.57
N ILE A 76 3.39 1.27 0.47
CA ILE A 76 4.10 2.40 -0.10
C ILE A 76 3.54 2.69 -1.48
N ALA A 77 3.45 3.96 -1.83
CA ALA A 77 2.92 4.40 -3.11
C ALA A 77 3.74 5.56 -3.67
N VAL A 78 3.82 5.60 -5.00
CA VAL A 78 4.40 6.72 -5.75
C VAL A 78 3.42 7.17 -6.83
N SER A 79 3.25 8.48 -7.00
CA SER A 79 2.39 9.03 -8.05
C SER A 79 3.18 9.33 -9.32
N GLY A 80 2.48 9.47 -10.45
CA GLY A 80 3.09 9.91 -11.72
C GLY A 80 3.67 11.33 -11.68
N THR A 81 3.30 12.14 -10.68
CA THR A 81 3.82 13.50 -10.43
C THR A 81 5.08 13.51 -9.56
N GLY A 82 5.51 12.35 -9.06
CA GLY A 82 6.72 12.21 -8.23
C GLY A 82 6.48 12.33 -6.73
N GLU A 83 5.23 12.34 -6.29
CA GLU A 83 4.90 12.30 -4.86
C GLU A 83 5.11 10.88 -4.33
N VAL A 84 5.60 10.78 -3.10
CA VAL A 84 5.78 9.52 -2.36
C VAL A 84 4.82 9.54 -1.17
N ALA A 85 4.19 8.42 -0.89
CA ALA A 85 3.30 8.26 0.25
C ALA A 85 3.47 6.87 0.87
N TYR A 86 3.15 6.78 2.14
CA TYR A 86 3.08 5.51 2.85
C TYR A 86 1.96 5.56 3.90
N GLY A 87 1.49 4.39 4.30
CA GLY A 87 0.51 4.25 5.36
C GLY A 87 0.50 2.82 5.87
N PHE A 88 0.29 2.64 7.17
CA PHE A 88 0.19 1.33 7.81
C PHE A 88 -0.69 1.43 9.05
N ASN A 89 -1.38 0.34 9.40
CA ASN A 89 -2.20 0.24 10.61
C ASN A 89 -1.62 -0.74 11.65
N CYS A 90 -0.42 -1.24 11.41
CA CYS A 90 0.32 -2.12 12.32
C CYS A 90 1.22 -1.32 13.29
N THR A 91 1.86 -2.01 14.23
CA THR A 91 2.75 -1.37 15.22
C THR A 91 3.89 -0.59 14.54
N GLY A 92 4.39 -1.07 13.40
CA GLY A 92 5.44 -0.40 12.64
C GLY A 92 5.66 -1.04 11.27
N MET A 93 6.22 -0.26 10.35
CA MET A 93 6.57 -0.67 9.00
C MET A 93 7.97 -0.13 8.66
N PHE A 94 8.91 -1.05 8.44
CA PHE A 94 10.22 -0.71 7.87
C PHE A 94 10.02 -0.07 6.50
N ARG A 95 10.41 1.20 6.37
CA ARG A 95 10.18 1.99 5.16
C ARG A 95 11.31 2.97 4.92
N GLY A 96 11.51 3.31 3.66
CA GLY A 96 12.32 4.43 3.25
C GLY A 96 11.72 5.06 2.01
N CYS A 97 11.73 6.39 1.95
CA CYS A 97 11.29 7.15 0.79
C CYS A 97 12.31 8.24 0.47
N ALA A 98 12.40 8.57 -0.81
CA ALA A 98 13.25 9.65 -1.29
C ALA A 98 12.64 10.25 -2.55
N THR A 99 12.82 11.55 -2.73
CA THR A 99 12.37 12.32 -3.90
C THR A 99 13.53 13.13 -4.47
N GLN A 100 13.40 13.54 -5.74
CA GLN A 100 14.48 14.20 -6.47
C GLN A 100 14.87 15.58 -5.91
N ASP A 101 13.94 16.26 -5.26
CA ASP A 101 14.13 17.55 -4.59
C ASP A 101 14.95 17.47 -3.29
N GLY A 102 15.33 16.26 -2.87
CA GLY A 102 16.23 16.03 -1.74
C GLY A 102 15.54 15.62 -0.45
N PHE A 103 14.22 15.44 -0.45
CA PHE A 103 13.54 14.80 0.68
C PHE A 103 13.93 13.32 0.77
N MET A 104 14.23 12.88 1.99
CA MET A 104 14.60 11.51 2.32
C MET A 104 14.15 11.20 3.74
N GLU A 105 13.47 10.08 3.92
CA GLU A 105 13.04 9.59 5.24
C GLU A 105 13.28 8.09 5.33
N VAL A 106 13.71 7.63 6.50
CA VAL A 106 13.79 6.21 6.86
C VAL A 106 13.13 6.05 8.21
N GLY A 107 12.22 5.09 8.32
CA GLY A 107 11.40 4.91 9.52
C GLY A 107 11.03 3.46 9.76
N ILE A 108 10.63 3.20 11.00
CA ILE A 108 10.06 1.91 11.44
C ILE A 108 8.73 2.18 12.15
N TRP A 109 8.71 3.16 13.04
CA TRP A 109 7.57 3.56 13.85
C TRP A 109 6.96 4.86 13.30
N GLU A 110 5.83 5.31 13.88
CA GLU A 110 5.39 6.71 13.81
C GLU A 110 6.28 7.61 14.66
#